data_AF-A0A7X5WP44-F1
#
_entry.id   AF-A0A7X5WP44-F1
#
_cell.length_a   1.000
_cell.length_b   1.000
_cell.length_c   1.000
_cell.angle_alpha   90.00
_cell.angle_beta   90.00
_cell.angle_gamma   90.00
#
_symmetry.space_group_name_H-M   'P 1'
#
loop_
_entity.id
_entity.type
_entity.pdbx_description
1 polymer ?
#
loop_
_entity_poly.entity_id
_entity_poly.type
_entity_poly.pdbx_seq_one_letter_code
_entity_poly.pdbx_strand_id
1 'polypeptide(L)'
;MRRFDGPYEDLIRPHDWSMAGGGSGGDGITTLPHLQELIVGGPVEATGISETASRKRIFSCRPTAPSEDEPCAREIIRRLASQAYRRPLADDEVDGMMRFYREGEEAGGFEQGVRAALEAILASPFFVLR
;
A
#
# COMPACT_ATOMS: atom_id res chain seq x y z
N MET A 1 3.32 -40.41 11.46
CA MET A 1 2.42 -40.22 10.30
C MET A 1 3.11 -39.30 9.31
N ARG A 2 3.70 -39.84 8.23
CA ARG A 2 4.12 -39.04 7.07
C ARG A 2 2.86 -38.59 6.34
N ARG A 3 2.70 -37.29 6.12
CA ARG A 3 1.43 -36.67 5.71
C ARG A 3 1.45 -36.02 4.33
N PHE A 4 2.47 -36.27 3.51
CA PHE A 4 2.61 -35.62 2.19
C PHE A 4 3.25 -36.49 1.10
N ASP A 5 3.55 -37.76 1.34
CA ASP A 5 4.05 -38.64 0.27
C ASP A 5 2.84 -39.28 -0.45
N GLY A 6 2.74 -39.06 -1.76
CA GLY A 6 1.84 -39.84 -2.62
C GLY A 6 2.23 -41.33 -2.66
N PRO A 7 1.38 -42.22 -3.22
CA PRO A 7 1.69 -43.64 -3.37
C PRO A 7 3.03 -43.85 -4.09
N TYR A 8 3.71 -44.97 -3.80
CA TYR A 8 5.09 -45.30 -4.22
C TYR A 8 5.34 -45.24 -5.74
N GLU A 9 4.27 -45.32 -6.54
CA GLU A 9 4.28 -45.19 -8.00
C GLU A 9 4.04 -43.73 -8.45
N ASP A 10 4.71 -42.76 -7.84
CA ASP A 10 4.76 -41.39 -8.38
C ASP A 10 5.91 -41.31 -9.40
N LEU A 11 5.62 -41.72 -10.63
CA LEU A 11 6.60 -41.85 -11.72
C LEU A 11 7.22 -40.51 -12.15
N ILE A 12 6.66 -39.38 -11.70
CA ILE A 12 7.15 -38.04 -12.00
C ILE A 12 7.07 -37.18 -10.74
N ARG A 13 8.18 -37.06 -10.00
CA ARG A 13 8.28 -36.04 -8.94
C ARG A 13 8.24 -34.64 -9.59
N PRO A 14 7.26 -33.78 -9.26
CA PRO A 14 7.24 -32.42 -9.77
C PRO A 14 8.47 -31.66 -9.31
N HIS A 15 9.13 -30.93 -10.21
CA HIS A 15 10.11 -29.93 -9.80
C HIS A 15 9.37 -28.80 -9.07
N ASP A 16 9.93 -28.27 -7.97
CA ASP A 16 9.32 -27.25 -7.06
C ASP A 16 8.75 -25.98 -7.72
N TRP A 17 8.91 -25.82 -9.03
CA TRP A 17 8.71 -24.61 -9.83
C TRP A 17 7.73 -24.84 -10.99
N SER A 18 7.22 -26.06 -11.15
CA SER A 18 6.42 -26.44 -12.30
C SER A 18 4.93 -26.48 -11.92
N MET A 19 4.09 -25.72 -12.62
CA MET A 19 2.64 -25.90 -12.63
C MET A 19 2.19 -27.14 -13.44
N ALA A 20 3.08 -28.10 -13.71
CA ALA A 20 2.68 -29.37 -14.32
C ALA A 20 1.91 -30.19 -13.26
N GLY A 21 0.58 -30.06 -13.29
CA GLY A 21 -0.32 -30.71 -12.32
C GLY A 21 -1.69 -30.05 -12.20
N GLY A 22 -1.89 -28.84 -12.76
CA GLY A 22 -3.17 -28.13 -12.72
C GLY A 22 -4.29 -28.73 -13.58
N GLY A 23 -3.97 -29.64 -14.51
CA GLY A 23 -4.96 -30.27 -15.39
C GLY A 23 -4.60 -31.72 -15.67
N SER A 24 -5.43 -32.63 -15.15
CA SER A 24 -5.47 -34.05 -15.53
C SER A 24 -4.15 -34.80 -15.39
N GLY A 25 -3.67 -34.95 -14.15
CA GLY A 25 -2.75 -36.04 -13.86
C GLY A 25 -3.44 -37.36 -14.20
N GLY A 26 -2.88 -38.14 -15.13
CA GLY A 26 -3.33 -39.51 -15.36
C GLY A 26 -3.15 -40.38 -14.12
N ASP A 27 -3.69 -41.61 -14.16
CA ASP A 27 -3.57 -42.57 -13.07
C ASP A 27 -2.10 -42.69 -12.61
N GLY A 28 -1.84 -42.42 -11.33
CA GLY A 28 -0.50 -42.49 -10.71
C GLY A 28 0.15 -41.15 -10.34
N ILE A 29 -0.45 -40.00 -10.69
CA ILE A 29 0.12 -38.67 -10.35
C ILE A 29 -0.58 -38.08 -9.12
N THR A 30 0.18 -37.71 -8.09
CA THR A 30 -0.35 -36.99 -6.92
C THR A 30 -0.12 -35.50 -7.06
N THR A 31 -1.20 -34.72 -7.25
CA THR A 31 -1.11 -33.26 -7.30
C THR A 31 -1.24 -32.65 -5.91
N LEU A 32 -0.42 -31.63 -5.62
CA LEU A 32 -0.57 -30.87 -4.38
C LEU A 32 -1.83 -29.98 -4.45
N PRO A 33 -2.60 -29.84 -3.36
CA PRO A 33 -3.72 -28.91 -3.34
C PRO A 33 -3.18 -27.49 -3.57
N HIS A 34 -3.72 -26.79 -4.57
CA HIS A 34 -3.37 -25.41 -4.89
C HIS A 34 -4.61 -24.52 -4.77
N LEU A 35 -4.42 -23.31 -4.25
CA LEU A 35 -5.46 -22.28 -4.22
C LEU A 35 -5.64 -21.74 -5.64
N GLN A 36 -6.74 -22.10 -6.31
CA GLN A 36 -7.05 -21.61 -7.65
C GLN A 36 -7.59 -20.18 -7.63
N GLU A 37 -8.42 -19.86 -6.64
CA GLU A 37 -9.08 -18.56 -6.54
C GLU A 37 -9.33 -18.17 -5.08
N LEU A 38 -9.09 -16.89 -4.76
CA LEU A 38 -9.42 -16.27 -3.48
C LEU A 38 -10.07 -14.92 -3.75
N ILE A 39 -11.30 -14.75 -3.29
CA ILE A 39 -12.04 -13.49 -3.42
C ILE A 39 -12.28 -12.93 -2.02
N VAL A 40 -11.88 -11.67 -1.82
CA VAL A 40 -12.21 -10.89 -0.61
C VAL A 40 -13.36 -9.95 -0.96
N GLY A 41 -14.58 -10.28 -0.52
CA GLY A 41 -15.83 -9.59 -0.90
C GLY A 41 -16.40 -8.62 0.13
N GLY A 42 -15.56 -8.01 0.98
CA GLY A 42 -15.99 -7.03 1.99
C GLY A 42 -15.31 -5.66 1.81
N PRO A 43 -15.67 -4.64 2.60
CA PRO A 43 -16.69 -4.63 3.66
C PRO A 43 -18.10 -4.34 3.11
N VAL A 44 -19.12 -5.04 3.63
CA VAL A 44 -20.53 -4.90 3.19
C VAL A 44 -21.16 -3.59 3.70
N GLU A 45 -20.74 -3.12 4.87
CA GLU A 45 -21.17 -1.84 5.46
C GLU A 45 -19.95 -1.02 5.91
N ALA A 46 -19.25 -0.41 4.95
CA ALA A 46 -18.12 0.45 5.26
C ALA A 46 -18.59 1.73 5.97
N THR A 47 -18.21 1.93 7.22
CA THR A 47 -18.57 3.13 8.02
C THR A 47 -17.61 4.31 7.84
N GLY A 48 -16.61 4.16 6.99
CA GLY A 48 -15.60 5.18 6.72
C GLY A 48 -14.22 4.59 6.52
N ILE A 49 -13.20 5.46 6.51
CA ILE A 49 -11.81 5.04 6.41
C ILE A 49 -11.31 4.62 7.80
N SER A 50 -10.96 3.34 7.94
CA SER A 50 -10.45 2.80 9.22
C SER A 50 -9.10 3.41 9.61
N GLU A 51 -8.90 3.56 10.92
CA GLU A 51 -7.60 3.99 11.48
C GLU A 51 -6.57 2.86 11.40
N THR A 52 -5.74 2.89 10.36
CA THR A 52 -4.63 1.94 10.16
C THR A 52 -3.35 2.43 10.83
N ALA A 53 -2.39 1.52 11.05
CA ALA A 53 -1.06 1.89 11.55
C ALA A 53 -0.36 2.92 10.64
N SER A 54 -0.56 2.83 9.32
CA SER A 54 -0.02 3.80 8.35
C SER A 54 -0.67 5.17 8.50
N ARG A 55 -1.99 5.26 8.68
CA ARG A 55 -2.68 6.54 8.92
C ARG A 55 -2.16 7.24 10.16
N LYS A 56 -2.00 6.51 11.26
CA LYS A 56 -1.43 7.05 12.51
C LYS A 56 0.00 7.59 12.33
N ARG A 57 0.76 7.05 11.37
CA ARG A 57 2.11 7.53 11.02
C ARG A 57 2.11 8.73 10.09
N ILE A 58 1.07 8.89 9.26
CA ILE A 58 0.93 10.01 8.31
C ILE A 58 0.37 11.23 9.03
N PHE A 59 -0.74 11.09 9.74
CA PHE A 59 -1.44 12.19 10.40
C PHE A 59 -0.88 12.39 11.82
N SER A 60 0.11 13.30 11.96
CA SER A 60 0.65 13.69 13.27
C SER A 60 -0.24 14.67 14.03
N CYS A 61 -1.06 15.43 13.30
CA CYS A 61 -2.09 16.30 13.81
C CYS A 61 -3.38 16.07 13.02
N ARG A 62 -4.51 16.52 13.58
CA ARG A 62 -5.78 16.63 12.87
C ARG A 62 -6.40 17.99 13.20
N PRO A 63 -6.79 18.78 12.20
CA PRO A 63 -7.44 20.05 12.44
C PRO A 63 -8.83 19.82 13.05
N THR A 64 -9.19 20.71 13.97
CA THR A 64 -10.52 20.79 14.59
C THR A 64 -11.32 21.98 14.08
N ALA A 65 -10.66 22.93 13.42
CA ALA A 65 -11.26 24.05 12.71
C ALA A 65 -10.57 24.29 11.36
N PRO A 66 -11.28 24.84 10.33
CA PRO A 66 -10.72 25.05 8.99
C PRO A 66 -9.44 25.91 8.94
N SER A 67 -9.25 26.82 9.91
CA SER A 67 -8.03 27.63 10.00
C SER A 67 -6.79 26.83 10.40
N GLU A 68 -6.96 25.61 10.91
CA GLU A 68 -5.88 24.73 11.36
C GLU A 68 -5.42 23.77 10.26
N ASP A 69 -6.17 23.66 9.17
CA ASP A 69 -5.93 22.74 8.06
C ASP A 69 -4.56 22.99 7.42
N GLU A 70 -4.31 24.21 6.93
CA GLU A 70 -3.06 24.54 6.26
C GLU A 70 -1.81 24.39 7.15
N PRO A 71 -1.76 24.89 8.40
CA PRO A 71 -0.59 24.70 9.25
C PRO A 71 -0.37 23.22 9.61
N CYS A 72 -1.42 22.45 9.89
CA CYS A 72 -1.30 21.01 10.18
C CYS A 72 -0.81 20.23 8.94
N ALA A 73 -1.36 20.53 7.76
CA ALA A 73 -0.91 19.93 6.51
C ALA A 73 0.56 20.23 6.22
N ARG A 74 0.99 21.49 6.41
CA ARG A 74 2.38 21.91 6.19
C ARG A 74 3.35 21.17 7.11
N GLU A 75 2.98 20.93 8.38
CA GLU A 75 3.77 20.13 9.31
C GLU A 75 3.91 18.67 8.84
N ILE A 76 2.79 18.03 8.49
CA ILE A 76 2.76 16.64 8.00
C ILE A 76 3.63 16.51 6.75
N ILE A 77 3.44 17.41 5.77
CA ILE A 77 4.15 17.38 4.48
C ILE A 77 5.64 17.57 4.69
N ARG A 78 6.08 18.55 5.51
CA ARG A 78 7.50 18.76 5.82
C ARG A 78 8.12 17.51 6.45
N ARG A 79 7.43 16.87 7.39
CA ARG A 79 7.92 15.66 8.06
C ARG A 79 8.03 14.48 7.09
N LEU A 80 7.00 14.24 6.29
CA LEU A 80 6.99 13.13 5.33
C LEU A 80 8.02 13.33 4.22
N ALA A 81 8.10 14.53 3.65
CA ALA A 81 9.04 14.83 2.58
C ALA A 81 10.50 14.82 3.08
N SER A 82 10.79 15.32 4.29
CA SER A 82 12.15 15.23 4.86
C SER A 82 12.56 13.78 5.15
N GLN A 83 11.63 12.91 5.52
CA GLN A 83 11.87 11.47 5.68
C GLN A 83 12.08 10.79 4.32
N ALA A 84 11.21 11.07 3.34
CA ALA A 84 11.32 10.53 1.98
C ALA A 84 12.64 10.94 1.33
N TYR A 85 13.00 12.21 1.44
CA TYR A 85 14.20 12.78 0.85
C TYR A 85 15.43 12.72 1.78
N ARG A 86 15.31 12.08 2.95
CA ARG A 86 16.31 11.96 4.03
C ARG A 86 17.28 13.15 4.12
N ARG A 87 16.72 14.36 4.09
CA ARG A 87 17.44 15.63 4.23
C ARG A 87 16.52 16.71 4.78
N PRO A 88 17.05 17.77 5.40
CA PRO A 88 16.28 18.97 5.67
C PRO A 88 15.72 19.56 4.37
N LEU A 89 14.50 20.08 4.45
CA LEU A 89 13.82 20.76 3.35
C LEU A 89 13.85 22.27 3.58
N ALA A 90 14.05 23.02 2.50
CA ALA A 90 13.81 24.46 2.50
C ALA A 90 12.31 24.75 2.39
N ASP A 91 11.91 25.97 2.77
CA ASP A 91 10.50 26.35 2.87
C ASP A 91 9.81 26.38 1.50
N ASP A 92 10.54 26.78 0.45
CA ASP A 92 10.07 26.80 -0.94
C ASP A 92 9.76 25.40 -1.48
N GLU A 93 10.52 24.38 -1.06
CA GLU A 93 10.25 22.98 -1.43
C GLU A 93 8.95 22.48 -0.80
N VAL A 94 8.70 22.87 0.45
CA VAL A 94 7.45 22.56 1.13
C VAL A 94 6.30 23.30 0.46
N ASP A 95 6.46 24.56 0.10
CA ASP A 95 5.44 25.34 -0.60
C ASP A 95 5.10 24.75 -1.98
N GLY A 96 6.10 24.18 -2.66
CA GLY A 96 5.92 23.41 -3.89
C GLY A 96 4.95 22.23 -3.71
N MET A 97 5.08 21.49 -2.60
CA MET A 97 4.20 20.37 -2.23
C MET A 97 2.84 20.83 -1.72
N MET A 98 2.78 21.98 -1.05
CA MET A 98 1.52 22.58 -0.58
C MET A 98 0.58 22.97 -1.72
N ARG A 99 1.07 23.12 -2.96
CA ARG A 99 0.20 23.30 -4.14
C ARG A 99 -0.68 22.06 -4.39
N PHE A 100 -0.07 20.88 -4.40
CA PHE A 100 -0.81 19.61 -4.54
C PHE A 100 -1.78 19.39 -3.37
N TYR A 101 -1.39 19.81 -2.17
CA TYR A 101 -2.30 19.80 -1.02
C TYR A 101 -3.56 20.62 -1.29
N ARG A 102 -3.42 21.88 -1.71
CA ARG A 102 -4.58 22.75 -1.98
C ARG A 102 -5.48 22.20 -3.08
N GLU A 103 -4.88 21.68 -4.16
CA GLU A 103 -5.65 21.04 -5.25
C GLU A 103 -6.45 19.82 -4.76
N GLY A 104 -5.85 18.97 -3.91
CA GLY A 104 -6.56 17.83 -3.32
C GLY A 104 -7.59 18.24 -2.27
N GLU A 105 -7.30 19.28 -1.48
CA GLU A 105 -8.20 19.80 -0.45
C GLU A 105 -9.46 20.40 -1.07
N GLU A 106 -9.35 21.18 -2.13
CA GLU A 106 -10.50 21.68 -2.89
C GLU A 106 -11.37 20.55 -3.45
N ALA A 107 -10.75 19.42 -3.83
CA ALA A 107 -11.46 18.28 -4.41
C ALA A 107 -12.15 17.36 -3.39
N GLY A 108 -11.69 17.32 -2.13
CA GLY A 108 -12.18 16.33 -1.17
C GLY A 108 -11.80 16.55 0.29
N GLY A 109 -11.38 17.76 0.66
CA GLY A 109 -11.02 18.16 2.03
C GLY A 109 -9.62 17.75 2.46
N PHE A 110 -9.30 18.08 3.71
CA PHE A 110 -7.96 17.98 4.32
C PHE A 110 -7.21 16.67 4.01
N GLU A 111 -7.82 15.51 4.24
CA GLU A 111 -7.14 14.23 4.07
C GLU A 111 -6.85 13.90 2.59
N GLN A 112 -7.71 14.34 1.67
CA GLN A 112 -7.49 14.24 0.23
C GLN A 112 -6.33 15.16 -0.20
N GLY A 113 -6.24 16.37 0.36
CA GLY A 113 -5.09 17.25 0.17
C GLY A 113 -3.78 16.60 0.64
N VAL A 114 -3.76 16.04 1.86
CA VAL A 114 -2.56 15.36 2.39
C VAL A 114 -2.18 14.16 1.53
N ARG A 115 -3.16 13.41 1.01
CA ARG A 115 -2.93 12.32 0.07
C ARG A 115 -2.27 12.82 -1.21
N ALA A 116 -2.80 13.87 -1.85
CA ALA A 116 -2.26 14.43 -3.09
C ALA A 116 -0.81 14.90 -2.92
N ALA A 117 -0.51 15.59 -1.81
CA ALA A 117 0.86 15.97 -1.48
C ALA A 117 1.78 14.76 -1.26
N LEU A 118 1.30 13.71 -0.59
CA LEU A 118 2.07 12.47 -0.40
C LEU A 118 2.34 11.76 -1.73
N GLU A 119 1.37 11.70 -2.63
CA GLU A 119 1.55 11.17 -3.98
C GLU A 119 2.65 11.94 -4.73
N ALA A 120 2.63 13.28 -4.66
CA ALA A 120 3.67 14.12 -5.26
C ALA A 120 5.06 13.87 -4.64
N ILE A 121 5.15 13.69 -3.32
CA ILE A 121 6.41 13.35 -2.64
C ILE A 121 6.97 12.03 -3.17
N LEU A 122 6.12 11.00 -3.27
CA LEU A 122 6.50 9.64 -3.68
C LEU A 122 6.74 9.50 -5.19
N ALA A 123 6.14 10.37 -6.01
CA ALA A 123 6.39 10.43 -7.45
C ALA A 123 7.65 11.24 -7.82
N SER A 124 8.20 12.00 -6.87
CA SER A 124 9.36 12.87 -7.11
C SER A 124 10.65 12.09 -7.40
N PRO A 125 11.50 12.55 -8.34
CA PRO A 125 12.82 11.97 -8.57
C PRO A 125 13.70 11.93 -7.30
N PHE A 126 13.53 12.89 -6.37
CA PHE A 126 14.27 12.90 -5.09
C PHE A 126 13.97 11.71 -4.18
N PHE A 127 12.86 11.00 -4.43
CA PHE A 127 12.50 9.76 -3.79
C PHE A 127 12.70 8.55 -4.70
N VAL A 128 12.26 8.61 -5.95
CA VAL A 128 12.27 7.46 -6.87
C VAL A 128 13.69 7.10 -7.32
N LEU A 129 14.54 8.09 -7.61
CA LEU A 129 15.91 7.88 -8.07
C LEU A 129 16.92 7.91 -6.92
N ARG A 130 16.42 7.76 -5.70
CA ARG A 130 17.16 8.00 -4.48
C ARG A 130 18.12 6.88 -4.11
#